data_AF-A0A7S1K6I7-F1
#
_entry.id   AF-A0A7S1K6I7-F1
#
_cell.length_a   1.000
_cell.length_b   1.000
_cell.length_c   1.000
_cell.angle_alpha   90.00
_cell.angle_beta   90.00
_cell.angle_gamma   90.00
#
_symmetry.space_group_name_H-M   'P 1'
#
loop_
_entity.id
_entity.type
_entity.pdbx_description
1 polymer ?
#
loop_
_entity_poly.entity_id
_entity_poly.type
_entity_poly.pdbx_seq_one_letter_code
_entity_poly.pdbx_strand_id
1 'polypeptide(L)'
;MESLRRAAMSALLLLAFSLFPTFPSIASVDQPSLSLPSTSTSAPSFLISSAPPAATEPQSDVIDEAWELLRKYYLDRTYNGLDWQGVKDRYRGISSKYRVAWKDRGQLVNDMVKELDDPYTRWIDQKKYLEIQKFDILGVGAPLTKTEGKNGDVIFYS
;
A
#
# COMPACT_ATOMS: atom_id res chain seq x y z
N MET A 1 -57.88 -34.49 49.59
CA MET A 1 -57.95 -33.04 49.82
C MET A 1 -57.72 -32.34 48.50
N GLU A 2 -58.57 -31.36 48.21
CA GLU A 2 -58.48 -30.38 47.13
C GLU A 2 -58.47 -30.85 45.67
N SER A 3 -59.63 -31.32 45.25
CA SER A 3 -60.23 -30.83 43.99
C SER A 3 -60.61 -29.36 44.13
N LEU A 4 -59.94 -28.43 43.43
CA LEU A 4 -60.41 -27.07 43.03
C LEU A 4 -59.17 -26.30 42.58
N ARG A 5 -58.98 -25.84 41.35
CA ARG A 5 -59.87 -25.21 40.39
C ARG A 5 -59.25 -25.53 39.02
N ARG A 6 -59.97 -26.14 38.08
CA ARG A 6 -60.79 -25.39 37.11
C ARG A 6 -59.95 -24.26 36.48
N ALA A 7 -59.72 -24.17 35.19
CA ALA A 7 -60.41 -24.79 34.07
C ALA A 7 -59.65 -24.42 32.79
N ALA A 8 -60.03 -25.11 31.72
CA ALA A 8 -60.12 -24.58 30.35
C ALA A 8 -58.79 -24.15 29.70
N MET A 9 -58.24 -24.96 28.81
CA MET A 9 -58.71 -25.08 27.41
C MET A 9 -58.47 -23.81 26.60
N SER A 10 -58.12 -24.05 25.34
CA SER A 10 -58.23 -23.13 24.21
C SER A 10 -57.04 -22.18 24.11
N ALA A 11 -56.39 -22.00 22.98
CA ALA A 11 -56.72 -22.29 21.59
C ALA A 11 -55.37 -22.24 20.83
N LEU A 12 -55.12 -23.10 19.84
CA LEU A 12 -55.40 -22.79 18.42
C LEU A 12 -54.76 -21.43 18.06
N LEU A 13 -53.80 -21.23 17.16
CA LEU A 13 -53.50 -21.82 15.85
C LEU A 13 -52.94 -20.64 15.02
N LEU A 14 -51.79 -20.86 14.39
CA LEU A 14 -51.31 -20.31 13.12
C LEU A 14 -51.31 -18.77 12.86
N LEU A 15 -50.09 -18.27 12.58
CA LEU A 15 -49.72 -17.56 11.33
C LEU A 15 -50.18 -16.09 11.15
N ALA A 16 -49.27 -15.13 11.33
CA ALA A 16 -49.31 -13.77 10.73
C ALA A 16 -47.91 -13.14 10.80
N PHE A 17 -47.16 -12.98 9.70
CA PHE A 17 -47.23 -11.90 8.70
C PHE A 17 -46.82 -10.51 9.25
N SER A 18 -45.60 -10.10 8.88
CA SER A 18 -45.08 -8.71 8.75
C SER A 18 -45.44 -7.67 9.82
N LEU A 19 -44.46 -7.32 10.67
CA LEU A 19 -44.50 -6.08 11.45
C LEU A 19 -43.49 -5.07 10.87
N PHE A 20 -43.93 -4.28 9.88
CA PHE A 20 -43.32 -2.98 9.57
C PHE A 20 -44.10 -1.92 10.36
N PRO A 21 -43.50 -1.22 11.34
CA PRO A 21 -44.15 -0.09 11.96
C PRO A 21 -44.23 1.08 10.95
N THR A 22 -45.46 1.49 10.66
CA THR A 22 -45.79 2.72 9.94
C THR A 22 -45.42 3.94 10.78
N PHE A 23 -44.57 4.81 10.26
CA PHE A 23 -44.26 6.09 10.90
C PHE A 23 -45.34 7.13 10.60
N PRO A 24 -45.86 7.86 11.61
CA PRO A 24 -46.78 8.96 11.39
C PRO A 24 -46.03 10.19 10.85
N SER A 25 -46.62 10.85 9.86
CA SER A 25 -46.21 12.15 9.37
C SER A 25 -46.63 13.23 10.39
N ILE A 26 -45.67 13.99 10.92
CA ILE A 26 -45.95 15.17 11.75
C ILE A 26 -45.57 16.40 10.96
N ALA A 27 -46.57 17.21 10.68
CA ALA A 27 -46.48 18.48 9.99
C ALA A 27 -45.78 19.56 10.82
N SER A 28 -45.11 20.46 10.10
CA SER A 28 -44.71 21.83 10.44
C SER A 28 -44.17 22.11 11.85
N VAL A 29 -42.84 22.14 11.95
CA VAL A 29 -42.13 22.98 12.91
C VAL A 29 -41.50 24.14 12.12
N ASP A 30 -41.81 25.34 12.58
CA ASP A 30 -41.33 26.66 12.19
C ASP A 30 -39.86 26.66 11.73
N GLN A 31 -39.61 27.02 10.46
CA GLN A 31 -38.25 27.22 9.95
C GLN A 31 -37.78 28.64 10.31
N PRO A 32 -36.72 28.81 11.12
CA PRO A 32 -36.05 30.10 11.22
C PRO A 32 -35.34 30.40 9.89
N SER A 33 -35.67 31.53 9.27
CA SER A 33 -35.00 32.01 8.07
C SER A 33 -33.55 32.41 8.40
N LEU A 34 -32.60 31.55 8.03
CA LEU A 34 -31.18 31.83 8.11
C LEU A 34 -30.76 32.76 6.97
N SER A 35 -30.55 34.03 7.29
CA SER A 35 -29.86 34.98 6.42
C SER A 35 -28.40 34.56 6.23
N LEU A 36 -28.02 34.18 5.02
CA LEU A 36 -26.64 33.83 4.67
C LEU A 36 -25.80 35.11 4.50
N PRO A 37 -24.60 35.22 5.11
CA PRO A 37 -23.62 36.20 4.67
C PRO A 37 -23.01 35.74 3.34
N SER A 38 -23.07 36.60 2.31
CA SER A 38 -22.37 36.40 1.05
C SER A 38 -20.86 36.55 1.24
N THR A 39 -20.19 35.51 1.72
CA THR A 39 -18.72 35.43 1.61
C THR A 39 -18.39 34.89 0.22
N SER A 40 -17.96 35.78 -0.68
CA SER A 40 -17.34 35.43 -1.96
C SER A 40 -16.17 34.49 -1.73
N THR A 41 -16.42 33.18 -1.78
CA THR A 41 -15.40 32.15 -1.74
C THR A 41 -14.81 32.06 -3.13
N SER A 42 -13.70 32.76 -3.34
CA SER A 42 -12.84 32.55 -4.51
C SER A 42 -12.36 31.10 -4.47
N ALA A 43 -12.91 30.27 -5.36
CA ALA A 43 -12.48 28.89 -5.50
C ALA A 43 -11.06 28.88 -6.10
N PRO A 44 -10.06 28.27 -5.43
CA PRO A 44 -8.75 28.10 -6.05
C PRO A 44 -8.84 26.99 -7.10
N SER A 45 -8.67 27.36 -8.37
CA SER A 45 -8.43 26.42 -9.46
C SER A 45 -7.07 25.76 -9.26
N PHE A 46 -7.04 24.51 -8.81
CA PHE A 46 -5.82 23.71 -8.80
C PHE A 46 -5.55 23.18 -10.21
N LEU A 47 -4.59 23.80 -10.90
CA LEU A 47 -4.01 23.23 -12.12
C LEU A 47 -3.09 22.06 -11.73
N ILE A 48 -3.51 20.84 -12.01
CA ILE A 48 -2.62 19.66 -11.93
C ILE A 48 -1.65 19.74 -13.11
N SER A 49 -0.46 20.31 -12.87
CA SER A 49 0.64 20.32 -13.82
C SER A 49 1.31 18.96 -13.84
N SER A 50 1.06 18.17 -14.88
CA SER A 50 1.78 16.93 -15.21
C SER A 50 3.08 17.28 -15.94
N ALA A 51 4.03 17.92 -15.26
CA ALA A 51 5.39 18.06 -15.75
C ALA A 51 6.26 16.96 -15.09
N PRO A 52 7.04 16.17 -15.85
CA PRO A 52 8.00 15.26 -15.23
C PRO A 52 8.96 16.09 -14.38
N PRO A 53 9.29 15.66 -13.14
CA PRO A 53 10.26 16.38 -12.34
C PRO A 53 11.57 16.44 -13.12
N ALA A 54 12.06 17.65 -13.37
CA ALA A 54 13.42 17.84 -13.85
C ALA A 54 14.32 17.11 -12.86
N ALA A 55 15.06 16.11 -13.35
CA ALA A 55 15.98 15.31 -12.56
C ALA A 55 17.07 16.25 -12.02
N THR A 56 16.80 16.82 -10.86
CA THR A 56 17.82 17.45 -10.03
C THR A 56 18.73 16.31 -9.68
N GLU A 57 19.96 16.31 -10.19
CA GLU A 57 20.94 15.30 -9.77
C GLU A 57 20.97 15.34 -8.24
N PRO A 58 20.65 14.23 -7.56
CA PRO A 58 20.64 14.25 -6.11
C PRO A 58 22.05 14.64 -5.67
N GLN A 59 22.14 15.75 -4.92
CA GLN A 59 23.38 16.20 -4.32
C GLN A 59 23.99 15.12 -3.39
N SER A 60 23.16 14.18 -2.93
CA SER A 60 23.51 12.99 -2.17
C SER A 60 23.95 11.84 -3.07
N ASP A 61 24.93 11.05 -2.60
CA ASP A 61 25.33 9.81 -3.27
C ASP A 61 24.14 8.84 -3.35
N VAL A 62 23.94 8.15 -4.49
CA VAL A 62 22.86 7.14 -4.67
C VAL A 62 22.89 6.10 -3.55
N ILE A 63 24.10 5.78 -3.07
CA ILE A 63 24.33 4.84 -1.98
C ILE A 63 23.73 5.36 -0.66
N ASP A 64 23.96 6.64 -0.35
CA ASP A 64 23.43 7.27 0.87
C ASP A 64 21.89 7.30 0.84
N GLU A 65 21.29 7.65 -0.30
CA GLU A 65 19.84 7.72 -0.48
C GLU A 65 19.18 6.34 -0.41
N ALA A 66 19.70 5.36 -1.15
CA ALA A 66 19.17 4.00 -1.12
C ALA A 66 19.23 3.40 0.29
N TRP A 67 20.33 3.65 1.00
CA TRP A 67 20.49 3.20 2.37
C TRP A 67 19.50 3.87 3.34
N GLU A 68 19.22 5.17 3.17
CA GLU A 68 18.22 5.89 3.96
C GLU A 68 16.81 5.35 3.70
N LEU A 69 16.47 5.09 2.44
CA LEU A 69 15.18 4.49 2.06
C LEU A 69 14.99 3.12 2.69
N LEU A 70 15.99 2.25 2.60
CA LEU A 70 15.96 0.94 3.26
C LEU A 70 15.80 1.11 4.77
N ARG A 71 16.57 1.98 5.40
CA ARG A 71 16.45 2.21 6.84
C ARG A 71 15.03 2.65 7.26
N LYS A 72 14.35 3.44 6.42
CA LYS A 72 13.03 3.99 6.73
C LYS A 72 11.88 3.02 6.45
N TYR A 73 11.98 2.24 5.37
CA TYR A 73 10.87 1.45 4.83
C TYR A 73 11.06 -0.07 4.96
N TYR A 74 12.23 -0.53 5.38
CA TYR A 74 12.48 -1.95 5.58
C TYR A 74 11.68 -2.49 6.77
N LEU A 75 11.07 -3.66 6.57
CA LEU A 75 10.10 -4.23 7.49
C LEU A 75 10.76 -4.75 8.78
N ASP A 76 11.93 -5.38 8.64
CA ASP A 76 12.68 -5.94 9.77
C ASP A 76 13.77 -4.98 10.24
N ARG A 77 13.59 -4.38 11.42
CA ARG A 77 14.57 -3.45 11.98
C ARG A 77 15.88 -4.10 12.44
N THR A 78 15.94 -5.43 12.46
CA THR A 78 17.17 -6.16 12.76
C THR A 78 18.04 -6.39 11.52
N TYR A 79 17.55 -6.06 10.32
CA TYR A 79 18.26 -6.22 9.04
C TYR A 79 18.89 -7.62 8.92
N ASN A 80 18.17 -8.67 9.31
CA ASN A 80 18.70 -10.05 9.35
C ASN A 80 20.00 -10.23 10.15
N GLY A 81 20.18 -9.42 11.21
CA GLY A 81 21.35 -9.46 12.09
C GLY A 81 22.57 -8.69 11.57
N LEU A 82 22.41 -7.89 10.51
CA LEU A 82 23.49 -7.10 9.92
C LEU A 82 23.64 -5.74 10.63
N ASP A 83 24.89 -5.32 10.84
CA ASP A 83 25.18 -3.93 11.23
C ASP A 83 24.99 -2.99 10.04
N TRP A 84 23.77 -2.47 9.92
CA TRP A 84 23.38 -1.65 8.77
C TRP A 84 24.20 -0.37 8.63
N GLN A 85 24.68 0.20 9.74
CA GLN A 85 25.55 1.37 9.72
C GLN A 85 26.94 1.03 9.14
N GLY A 86 27.54 -0.09 9.57
CA GLY A 86 28.81 -0.57 9.03
C GLY A 86 28.73 -0.96 7.55
N VAL A 87 27.60 -1.50 7.10
CA VAL A 87 27.34 -1.77 5.67
C VAL A 87 27.42 -0.46 4.88
N LYS A 88 26.76 0.61 5.35
CA LYS A 88 26.83 1.92 4.70
C LYS A 88 28.26 2.41 4.50
N ASP A 89 29.05 2.40 5.58
CA ASP A 89 30.41 2.92 5.58
C ASP A 89 31.33 2.10 4.68
N ARG A 90 31.13 0.78 4.62
CA ARG A 90 31.81 -0.10 3.65
C ARG A 90 31.52 0.32 2.21
N TYR A 91 30.25 0.39 1.82
CA TYR A 91 29.87 0.68 0.43
C TYR A 91 30.25 2.10 0.00
N ARG A 92 30.14 3.07 0.92
CA ARG A 92 30.62 4.45 0.72
C ARG A 92 32.14 4.53 0.58
N GLY A 93 32.86 3.73 1.36
CA GLY A 93 34.31 3.60 1.26
C GLY A 93 34.75 2.99 -0.08
N ILE A 94 34.03 1.98 -0.56
CA ILE A 94 34.27 1.36 -1.88
C ILE A 94 34.02 2.38 -3.00
N SER A 95 32.88 3.08 -2.98
CA SER A 95 32.56 4.07 -4.02
C SER A 95 33.62 5.17 -4.11
N SER A 96 34.09 5.65 -2.94
CA SER A 96 35.12 6.67 -2.83
C SER A 96 36.51 6.17 -3.24
N LYS A 97 36.91 4.98 -2.79
CA LYS A 97 38.23 4.38 -3.04
C LYS A 97 38.43 4.06 -4.52
N TYR A 98 37.40 3.51 -5.18
CA TYR A 98 37.48 3.10 -6.58
C TYR A 98 37.00 4.19 -7.56
N ARG A 99 36.62 5.38 -7.06
CA ARG A 99 36.05 6.48 -7.85
C ARG A 99 34.97 5.98 -8.82
N VAL A 100 34.04 5.18 -8.28
CA VAL A 100 33.00 4.53 -9.07
C VAL A 100 32.14 5.58 -9.77
N ALA A 101 32.02 5.45 -11.09
CA ALA A 101 31.22 6.35 -11.91
C ALA A 101 29.76 6.29 -11.47
N TRP A 102 29.04 7.42 -11.56
CA TRP A 102 27.65 7.52 -11.12
C TRP A 102 26.76 6.39 -11.66
N LYS A 103 26.92 6.06 -12.94
CA LYS A 103 26.17 4.99 -13.63
C LYS A 103 26.38 3.60 -13.02
N ASP A 104 27.55 3.35 -12.43
CA ASP A 104 27.92 2.06 -11.87
C ASP A 104 27.57 1.96 -10.37
N ARG A 105 27.23 3.08 -9.71
CA ARG A 105 26.83 3.09 -8.30
C ARG A 105 25.54 2.32 -8.04
N GLY A 106 24.64 2.24 -9.01
CA GLY A 106 23.43 1.42 -8.92
C GLY A 106 23.75 -0.08 -8.75
N GLN A 107 24.84 -0.57 -9.34
CA GLN A 107 25.29 -1.95 -9.11
C GLN A 107 25.79 -2.16 -7.68
N LEU A 108 26.51 -1.17 -7.14
CA LEU A 108 26.97 -1.20 -5.74
C LEU A 108 25.78 -1.23 -4.77
N VAL A 109 24.75 -0.42 -5.02
CA VAL A 109 23.50 -0.44 -4.24
C VAL A 109 22.80 -1.79 -4.36
N ASN A 110 22.75 -2.37 -5.56
CA ASN A 110 22.17 -3.69 -5.76
C ASN A 110 22.92 -4.76 -4.96
N ASP A 111 24.25 -4.70 -4.90
CA ASP A 111 25.03 -5.64 -4.10
C ASP A 111 24.84 -5.40 -2.59
N MET A 112 24.71 -4.14 -2.16
CA MET A 112 24.35 -3.80 -0.77
C MET A 112 22.99 -4.38 -0.38
N VAL A 113 22.00 -4.30 -1.26
CA VAL A 113 20.66 -4.85 -1.04
C VAL A 113 20.68 -6.39 -0.97
N LYS A 114 21.54 -7.05 -1.74
CA LYS A 114 21.68 -8.52 -1.68
C LYS A 114 22.23 -9.00 -0.34
N GLU A 115 23.01 -8.20 0.38
CA GLU A 115 23.50 -8.59 1.71
C GLU A 115 22.35 -8.85 2.69
N LEU A 116 21.17 -8.23 2.47
CA LEU A 116 19.98 -8.47 3.31
C LEU A 116 19.32 -9.82 3.05
N ASP A 117 19.72 -10.59 2.04
CA ASP A 117 19.14 -11.92 1.70
C ASP A 117 17.60 -11.93 1.55
N ASP A 118 17.02 -10.81 1.11
CA ASP A 118 15.56 -10.65 0.97
C ASP A 118 15.13 -10.81 -0.50
N PRO A 119 14.26 -11.80 -0.85
CA PRO A 119 13.81 -12.02 -2.21
C PRO A 119 12.90 -10.92 -2.77
N TYR A 120 12.30 -10.09 -1.91
CA TYR A 120 11.37 -9.03 -2.27
C TYR A 120 12.03 -7.65 -2.32
N THR A 121 13.24 -7.50 -1.75
CA THR A 121 13.98 -6.24 -1.78
C THR A 121 15.01 -6.28 -2.90
N ARG A 122 14.86 -5.42 -3.91
CA ARG A 122 15.79 -5.35 -5.05
C ARG A 122 15.97 -3.93 -5.57
N TRP A 123 17.13 -3.66 -6.15
CA TRP A 123 17.35 -2.47 -6.95
C TRP A 123 16.67 -2.58 -8.32
N ILE A 124 16.15 -1.47 -8.82
CA ILE A 124 15.54 -1.33 -10.15
C ILE A 124 16.14 -0.10 -10.83
N ASP A 125 16.82 -0.31 -11.96
CA ASP A 125 17.38 0.78 -12.76
C ASP A 125 16.29 1.64 -13.40
N GLN A 126 16.59 2.92 -13.64
CA GLN A 126 15.63 3.88 -14.19
C GLN A 126 14.97 3.41 -15.49
N LYS A 127 15.74 2.83 -16.42
CA LYS A 127 15.20 2.29 -17.67
C LYS A 127 14.15 1.20 -17.42
N LYS A 128 14.46 0.26 -16.50
CA LYS A 128 13.57 -0.84 -16.14
C LYS A 128 12.34 -0.33 -15.40
N TYR A 129 12.49 0.66 -14.53
CA TYR A 129 11.38 1.31 -13.86
C TYR A 129 10.42 1.96 -14.86
N LEU A 130 10.95 2.65 -15.89
CA LEU A 130 10.14 3.24 -16.96
C LEU A 130 9.45 2.18 -17.82
N GLU A 131 10.08 1.04 -18.06
CA GLU A 131 9.45 -0.10 -18.73
C GLU A 131 8.27 -0.62 -17.92
N ILE A 132 8.45 -0.84 -16.61
CA ILE A 132 7.38 -1.27 -15.69
C ILE A 132 6.21 -0.28 -15.69
N GLN A 133 6.48 1.04 -15.67
CA GLN A 133 5.41 2.04 -15.70
C GLN A 133 4.64 2.11 -17.02
N LYS A 134 5.29 1.77 -18.15
CA LYS A 134 4.66 1.84 -19.48
C LYS A 134 3.69 0.71 -19.73
N PHE A 135 3.93 -0.45 -19.14
CA PHE A 135 3.01 -1.58 -19.24
C PHE A 135 1.89 -1.36 -18.23
N ASP A 136 0.73 -0.95 -18.73
CA ASP A 136 -0.50 -1.00 -17.95
C ASP A 136 -0.71 -2.45 -17.47
N ILE A 137 -1.14 -2.60 -16.23
CA ILE A 137 -1.27 -3.83 -15.43
C ILE A 137 -2.33 -4.81 -15.98
N LEU A 138 -2.66 -4.76 -17.27
CA LEU A 138 -3.50 -5.72 -17.98
C LEU A 138 -2.75 -7.05 -18.09
N GLY A 139 -2.68 -7.76 -16.96
CA GLY A 139 -2.07 -9.07 -16.85
C GLY A 139 -2.89 -10.11 -17.61
N VAL A 140 -2.21 -10.94 -18.39
CA VAL A 140 -2.74 -12.25 -18.80
C VAL A 140 -2.83 -13.06 -17.52
N GLY A 141 -4.04 -13.36 -17.01
CA GLY A 141 -4.27 -13.91 -15.67
C GLY A 141 -3.70 -15.32 -15.43
N ALA A 142 -2.39 -15.47 -15.45
CA ALA A 142 -1.67 -16.71 -15.20
C ALA A 142 -1.09 -16.72 -13.77
N PRO A 143 -1.32 -17.80 -12.98
CA PRO A 143 -0.73 -17.92 -11.66
C PRO A 143 0.79 -18.16 -11.77
N LEU A 144 1.59 -17.25 -11.22
CA LEU A 144 3.05 -17.41 -11.11
C LEU A 144 3.40 -18.09 -9.79
N THR A 145 3.86 -19.34 -9.82
CA THR A 145 4.42 -20.04 -8.66
C THR A 145 5.87 -20.38 -8.93
N LYS A 146 6.79 -19.91 -8.06
CA LYS A 146 8.21 -20.30 -8.12
C LYS A 146 8.35 -21.72 -7.58
N THR A 147 8.56 -22.69 -8.46
CA THR A 147 8.95 -24.06 -8.08
C THR A 147 10.45 -24.23 -8.34
N GLU A 148 11.19 -24.74 -7.36
CA GLU A 148 12.62 -25.03 -7.48
C GLU A 148 12.79 -26.39 -8.17
N GLY A 149 13.14 -26.38 -9.46
CA GLY A 149 13.47 -27.59 -10.19
C GLY A 149 14.80 -28.17 -9.69
N LYS A 150 14.88 -29.49 -9.51
CA LYS A 150 16.04 -30.20 -8.91
C LYS A 150 17.40 -30.01 -9.62
N ASN A 151 17.47 -29.24 -10.70
CA ASN A 151 18.70 -28.89 -11.44
C ASN A 151 18.84 -27.37 -11.71
N GLY A 152 18.12 -26.51 -10.99
CA GLY A 152 18.25 -25.05 -11.14
C GLY A 152 17.60 -24.45 -12.39
N ASP A 153 16.85 -25.25 -13.16
CA ASP A 153 16.06 -24.76 -14.30
C ASP A 153 14.68 -24.27 -13.83
N VAL A 154 14.34 -23.03 -14.18
CA VAL A 154 13.05 -22.43 -13.88
C VAL A 154 12.13 -22.70 -15.06
N ILE A 155 11.33 -23.76 -14.96
CA ILE A 155 10.41 -24.16 -16.03
C ILE A 155 9.10 -23.38 -15.89
N PHE A 156 8.75 -22.62 -16.93
CA PHE A 156 7.44 -21.96 -17.05
C PHE A 156 6.50 -22.88 -17.83
N TYR A 157 5.41 -23.34 -17.22
CA TYR A 157 4.31 -23.98 -17.95
C TYR A 157 3.26 -22.92 -18.31
N SER A 158 2.80 -22.96 -19.57
CA SER A 158 1.62 -22.24 -20.07
C SER A 158 0.47 -23.22 -20.24
#